data_AF-A0AAD3TN62-F1
#
_entry.id   AF-A0AAD3TN62-F1
#
_cell.length_a   1.000
_cell.length_b   1.000
_cell.length_c   1.000
_cell.angle_alpha   90.00
_cell.angle_beta   90.00
_cell.angle_gamma   90.00
#
_symmetry.space_group_name_H-M   'P 1'
#
loop_
_entity.id
_entity.type
_entity.pdbx_description
1 polymer ?
#
loop_
_entity_poly.entity_id
_entity_poly.type
_entity_poly.pdbx_seq_one_letter_code
_entity_poly.pdbx_strand_id
1 'polypeptide(L)'
;SENGRGAEDIEDLLRFNGDEIAVIGVSLLGWYDRNRRDLPWKRLASDSSFRCEEKGSSEGKDLGDEDEERRAHGVWVSEVMLQQTRVATVIDYYNRWVDKWPSIHHLL
;
A
#
# COMPACT_ATOMS: atom_id res chain seq x y z
N SER A 1 25.04 -43.61 -24.98
CA SER A 1 24.53 -42.35 -25.54
C SER A 1 23.59 -41.77 -24.49
N GLU A 2 24.13 -41.03 -23.51
CA GLU A 2 23.36 -40.38 -22.45
C GLU A 2 23.34 -38.90 -22.77
N ASN A 3 22.17 -38.38 -23.15
CA ASN A 3 21.93 -36.96 -23.29
C ASN A 3 20.81 -36.57 -22.33
N GLY A 4 21.05 -36.74 -21.02
CA GLY A 4 20.25 -36.18 -19.95
C GLY A 4 20.69 -34.75 -19.69
N ARG A 5 20.41 -33.84 -20.63
CA ARG A 5 20.46 -32.40 -20.33
C ARG A 5 19.36 -32.13 -19.33
N GLY A 6 19.71 -32.10 -18.04
CA GLY A 6 18.85 -31.61 -16.98
C GLY A 6 18.37 -30.24 -17.39
N ALA A 7 17.07 -30.11 -17.62
CA ALA A 7 16.44 -28.82 -17.70
C ALA A 7 16.61 -28.21 -16.31
N GLU A 8 17.52 -27.24 -16.17
CA GLU A 8 17.50 -26.37 -15.01
C GLU A 8 16.09 -25.79 -14.91
N ASP A 9 15.42 -26.07 -13.79
CA ASP A 9 14.06 -25.63 -13.57
C ASP A 9 14.05 -24.10 -13.61
N ILE A 10 13.06 -23.50 -14.28
CA ILE A 10 12.96 -22.04 -14.39
C ILE A 10 12.81 -21.43 -12.98
N GLU A 11 12.27 -22.21 -12.05
CA GLU A 11 12.18 -21.86 -10.62
C GLU A 11 13.56 -21.72 -9.96
N ASP A 12 14.55 -22.52 -10.36
CA ASP A 12 15.92 -22.44 -9.85
C ASP A 12 16.68 -21.23 -10.41
N LEU A 13 16.41 -20.85 -11.66
CA LEU A 13 16.98 -19.65 -12.29
C LEU A 13 16.45 -18.33 -11.70
N LEU A 14 15.29 -18.37 -11.05
CA LEU A 14 14.63 -17.21 -10.41
C LEU A 14 14.77 -17.21 -8.88
N ARG A 15 15.50 -18.18 -8.32
CA ARG A 15 15.67 -18.30 -6.87
C ARG A 15 16.73 -17.32 -6.38
N PHE A 16 16.30 -16.13 -6.00
CA PHE A 16 17.16 -15.16 -5.32
C PHE A 16 17.72 -15.73 -4.01
N ASN A 17 19.01 -15.52 -3.75
CA ASN A 17 19.61 -15.80 -2.45
C ASN A 17 19.16 -14.75 -1.41
N GLY A 18 19.22 -15.09 -0.11
CA GLY A 18 18.83 -14.19 0.99
C GLY A 18 19.58 -12.85 0.97
N ASP A 19 20.87 -12.87 0.65
CA ASP A 19 21.69 -11.65 0.53
C ASP A 19 21.27 -10.79 -0.67
N GLU A 20 20.89 -11.43 -1.79
CA GLU A 20 20.39 -10.73 -2.98
C GLU A 20 19.02 -10.09 -2.72
N ILE A 21 18.13 -10.80 -2.01
CA ILE A 21 16.82 -10.27 -1.60
C ILE A 21 17.01 -9.02 -0.73
N ALA A 22 17.96 -9.03 0.20
CA ALA A 22 18.26 -7.88 1.05
C ALA A 22 18.77 -6.68 0.23
N VAL A 23 19.70 -6.91 -0.71
CA VAL A 23 20.24 -5.87 -1.60
C VAL A 23 19.15 -5.29 -2.50
N ILE A 24 18.31 -6.14 -3.08
CA ILE A 24 17.16 -5.74 -3.92
C ILE A 24 16.17 -4.94 -3.08
N GLY A 25 15.83 -5.41 -1.87
CA GLY A 25 14.89 -4.74 -0.97
C GLY A 25 15.34 -3.32 -0.64
N VAL A 26 16.58 -3.14 -0.19
CA VAL A 26 17.13 -1.81 0.13
C VAL A 26 17.17 -0.91 -1.11
N SER A 27 17.58 -1.45 -2.26
CA SER A 27 17.66 -0.68 -3.51
C SER A 27 16.28 -0.27 -4.03
N LEU A 28 15.31 -1.18 -3.98
CA LEU A 28 13.94 -0.95 -4.43
C LEU A 28 13.20 0.03 -3.52
N LEU A 29 13.35 -0.10 -2.19
CA LEU A 29 12.79 0.86 -1.24
C LEU A 29 13.43 2.24 -1.43
N GLY A 30 14.75 2.31 -1.56
CA GLY A 30 15.44 3.58 -1.80
C GLY A 30 15.04 4.25 -3.12
N TRP A 31 14.79 3.49 -4.18
CA TRP A 31 14.21 4.02 -5.42
C TRP A 31 12.75 4.43 -5.22
N TYR A 32 11.93 3.61 -4.55
CA TYR A 32 10.52 3.90 -4.29
C TYR A 32 10.35 5.21 -3.53
N ASP A 33 11.15 5.46 -2.50
CA ASP A 33 11.08 6.70 -1.72
C ASP A 33 11.35 7.94 -2.58
N ARG A 34 12.26 7.83 -3.55
CA ARG A 34 12.60 8.91 -4.49
C ARG A 34 11.60 9.07 -5.64
N ASN A 35 11.01 7.98 -6.10
CA ASN A 35 10.25 7.93 -7.35
C ASN A 35 8.74 7.68 -7.15
N ARG A 36 8.27 7.49 -5.91
CA ARG A 36 6.85 7.27 -5.63
C ARG A 36 6.04 8.47 -6.12
N ARG A 37 4.99 8.16 -6.87
CA ARG A 37 4.02 9.17 -7.32
C ARG A 37 3.13 9.56 -6.15
N ASP A 38 2.81 10.85 -6.07
CA ASP A 38 1.80 11.35 -5.15
C ASP A 38 0.42 10.94 -5.64
N LEU A 39 -0.25 10.09 -4.86
CA LEU A 39 -1.58 9.57 -5.15
C LEU A 39 -2.47 9.80 -3.93
N PRO A 40 -3.71 10.28 -4.10
CA PRO A 40 -4.58 10.66 -2.98
C PRO A 40 -4.80 9.54 -1.96
N TRP A 41 -5.01 8.30 -2.42
CA TRP A 41 -5.18 7.12 -1.58
C TRP A 41 -3.90 6.71 -0.84
N LYS A 42 -2.71 7.10 -1.33
CA LYS A 42 -1.44 6.87 -0.62
C LYS A 42 -1.18 7.91 0.47
N ARG A 43 -1.70 9.14 0.32
CA ARG A 43 -1.62 10.17 1.37
C ARG A 43 -2.42 9.78 2.60
N LEU A 44 -3.64 9.30 2.42
CA LEU A 44 -4.46 8.79 3.53
C LEU A 44 -3.76 7.67 4.31
N ALA A 45 -3.03 6.79 3.62
CA ALA A 45 -2.21 5.75 4.26
C ALA A 45 -0.95 6.30 4.97
N SER A 46 -0.40 7.43 4.50
CA SER A 46 0.85 8.03 5.02
C SER A 46 0.60 9.06 6.13
N ASP A 47 -0.59 9.67 6.18
CA ASP A 47 -1.00 10.71 7.14
C ASP A 47 -1.36 10.16 8.52
N SER A 48 -0.99 8.91 8.83
CA SER A 48 -0.73 8.53 10.22
C SER A 48 0.50 9.31 10.67
N SER A 49 0.32 10.62 10.89
CA SER A 49 1.30 11.44 11.56
C SER A 49 1.59 10.70 12.85
N PHE A 50 2.84 10.27 13.00
CA PHE A 50 3.43 9.92 14.28
C PHE A 50 3.17 11.08 15.26
N ARG A 51 2.00 11.10 15.90
CA ARG A 51 1.80 11.75 17.19
C ARG A 51 2.23 10.73 18.22
N CYS A 52 3.55 10.57 18.37
CA CYS A 52 4.08 10.41 19.71
C CYS A 52 3.91 11.76 20.42
N GLU A 53 2.66 12.10 20.76
CA GLU A 53 2.42 13.12 21.76
C GLU A 53 2.65 12.47 23.12
N GLU A 54 3.80 12.77 23.68
CA GLU A 54 4.02 12.71 25.12
C GLU A 54 3.10 13.75 25.77
N LYS A 55 1.81 13.42 25.92
CA LYS A 55 0.93 14.14 26.84
C LYS A 55 0.18 13.13 27.69
N GLY A 56 0.73 12.94 28.89
CA GLY A 56 0.02 12.32 29.98
C GLY A 56 -1.27 13.08 30.25
N SER A 57 -2.40 12.41 30.08
CA SER A 57 -3.54 12.46 31.00
C SER A 57 -4.57 11.44 30.50
N SER A 58 -4.83 10.49 31.37
CA SER A 58 -5.79 9.40 31.28
C SER A 58 -7.19 9.90 30.95
N GLU A 59 -7.57 9.81 29.68
CA GLU A 59 -8.92 9.61 29.15
C GLU A 59 -8.77 9.20 27.67
N GLY A 60 -8.20 8.02 27.44
CA GLY A 60 -7.96 7.46 26.11
C GLY A 60 -9.24 6.84 25.57
N LYS A 61 -9.87 7.50 24.60
CA LYS A 61 -11.07 7.01 23.93
C LYS A 61 -10.82 6.87 22.44
N ASP A 62 -10.85 5.63 21.96
CA ASP A 62 -11.31 5.09 20.66
C ASP A 62 -10.99 5.77 19.32
N LEU A 63 -10.26 6.89 19.28
CA LEU A 63 -9.98 7.64 18.04
C LEU A 63 -8.98 6.95 17.11
N GLY A 64 -8.29 5.90 17.59
CA GLY A 64 -7.35 5.14 16.77
C GLY A 64 -8.02 4.18 15.78
N ASP A 65 -9.22 3.69 16.11
CA ASP A 65 -9.92 2.66 15.33
C ASP A 65 -10.60 3.29 14.10
N GLU A 66 -11.26 4.42 14.28
CA GLU A 66 -11.95 5.14 13.19
C GLU A 66 -10.98 5.63 12.08
N ASP A 67 -9.79 6.08 12.47
CA ASP A 67 -8.76 6.52 11.51
C ASP A 67 -8.16 5.34 10.74
N GLU A 68 -8.00 4.18 11.38
CA GLU A 68 -7.57 2.95 10.71
C GLU A 68 -8.62 2.43 9.73
N GLU A 69 -9.89 2.42 10.13
CA GLU A 69 -11.00 2.04 9.26
C GLU A 69 -11.11 2.95 8.03
N ARG A 70 -10.95 4.27 8.19
CA ARG A 70 -10.94 5.22 7.07
C ARG A 70 -9.77 4.98 6.12
N ARG A 71 -8.58 4.63 6.64
CA ARG A 71 -7.42 4.25 5.81
C ARG A 71 -7.70 2.96 5.05
N ALA A 72 -8.20 1.92 5.73
CA ALA A 72 -8.52 0.65 5.11
C ALA A 72 -9.59 0.80 4.01
N HIS A 73 -10.65 1.58 4.28
CA HIS A 73 -11.67 1.94 3.29
C HIS A 73 -11.07 2.67 2.10
N GLY A 74 -10.24 3.69 2.35
CA GLY A 74 -9.57 4.45 1.30
C GLY A 74 -8.66 3.60 0.40
N VAL A 75 -7.92 2.65 0.97
CA VAL A 75 -7.07 1.71 0.22
C VAL A 75 -7.95 0.75 -0.59
N TRP A 76 -8.95 0.13 0.03
CA TRP A 76 -9.84 -0.82 -0.64
C TRP A 76 -10.55 -0.23 -1.84
N VAL A 77 -11.15 0.97 -1.69
CA VAL A 77 -11.81 1.67 -2.79
C VAL A 77 -10.83 1.93 -3.95
N SER A 78 -9.61 2.37 -3.63
CA SER A 78 -8.60 2.66 -4.66
C SER A 78 -8.22 1.41 -5.47
N GLU A 79 -8.09 0.25 -4.82
CA GLU A 79 -7.75 -1.00 -5.48
C GLU A 79 -8.88 -1.50 -6.38
N VAL A 80 -10.13 -1.47 -5.90
CA VAL A 80 -11.31 -1.85 -6.71
C VAL A 80 -11.42 -0.97 -7.96
N MET A 81 -11.17 0.34 -7.85
CA MET A 81 -11.20 1.26 -8.99
C MET A 81 -10.04 1.03 -9.97
N LEU A 82 -8.83 0.74 -9.46
CA LEU A 82 -7.62 0.54 -10.26
C LEU A 82 -7.63 -0.77 -11.05
N GLN A 83 -8.36 -1.79 -10.58
CA GLN A 83 -8.53 -3.03 -11.36
C GLN A 83 -9.30 -2.80 -12.67
N GLN A 84 -10.18 -1.80 -12.71
CA GLN A 84 -11.10 -1.58 -13.84
C GLN A 84 -10.67 -0.43 -14.76
N THR A 85 -9.85 0.51 -14.28
CA THR A 85 -9.55 1.76 -15.00
C THR A 85 -8.12 2.28 -14.79
N ARG A 86 -7.73 3.31 -15.54
CA ARG A 86 -6.37 3.89 -15.50
C ARG A 86 -6.23 4.90 -14.34
N VAL A 87 -5.02 4.98 -13.78
CA VAL A 87 -4.67 5.87 -12.65
C VAL A 87 -5.13 7.32 -12.86
N ALA A 88 -4.90 7.90 -14.03
CA ALA A 88 -5.26 9.30 -14.31
C ALA A 88 -6.77 9.56 -14.18
N THR A 89 -7.60 8.60 -14.59
CA THR A 89 -9.05 8.68 -14.47
C THR A 89 -9.49 8.47 -13.03
N VAL A 90 -8.91 7.50 -12.33
CA VAL A 90 -9.30 7.14 -10.95
C VAL A 90 -9.12 8.30 -9.97
N ILE A 91 -8.11 9.15 -10.13
CA ILE A 91 -7.83 10.26 -9.20
C ILE A 91 -9.08 11.14 -8.97
N ASP A 92 -9.74 11.57 -10.03
CA ASP A 92 -10.91 12.45 -9.91
C ASP A 92 -12.13 11.73 -9.30
N TYR A 93 -12.35 10.47 -9.68
CA TYR A 93 -13.45 9.66 -9.14
C TYR A 93 -13.23 9.33 -7.67
N TYR A 94 -12.01 9.00 -7.29
CA TYR A 94 -11.63 8.69 -5.91
C TYR A 94 -11.84 9.90 -4.99
N ASN A 95 -11.37 11.08 -5.40
CA ASN A 95 -11.54 12.30 -4.61
C ASN A 95 -13.03 12.60 -4.35
N ARG A 96 -13.88 12.47 -5.39
CA ARG A 96 -15.33 12.65 -5.25
C ARG A 96 -15.98 11.56 -4.39
N TRP A 97 -15.46 10.33 -4.44
CA TRP A 97 -15.98 9.21 -3.65
C TRP A 97 -15.70 9.39 -2.16
N VAL A 98 -14.45 9.66 -1.78
CA VAL A 98 -14.06 9.79 -0.36
C VAL A 98 -14.66 11.03 0.28
N ASP A 99 -14.88 12.11 -0.49
CA ASP A 99 -15.60 13.30 -0.03
C ASP A 99 -17.08 12.98 0.27
N LYS A 100 -17.72 12.14 -0.54
CA LYS A 100 -19.13 11.76 -0.38
C LYS A 100 -19.35 10.63 0.63
N TRP A 101 -18.42 9.68 0.70
CA TRP A 101 -18.49 8.47 1.53
C TRP A 101 -17.15 8.27 2.24
N PRO A 102 -16.91 8.97 3.36
CA PRO A 102 -15.61 8.95 4.03
C PRO A 102 -15.32 7.64 4.79
N SER A 103 -16.36 6.88 5.18
CA SER A 103 -16.22 5.61 5.91
C SER A 103 -17.15 4.53 5.35
N ILE A 104 -16.82 3.26 5.60
CA ILE A 104 -17.61 2.11 5.13
C ILE A 104 -19.02 2.08 5.75
N HIS A 105 -19.18 2.65 6.95
CA HIS A 105 -20.47 2.78 7.63
C HIS A 105 -21.47 3.66 6.89
N HIS A 106 -21.01 4.50 5.95
CA HIS A 106 -21.92 5.28 5.11
C HIS A 106 -22.48 4.46 3.93
N LEU A 107 -21.89 3.32 3.58
CA LEU A 107 -22.32 2.50 2.43
C LEU A 107 -23.39 1.45 2.79
N LEU A 108 -23.71 1.32 4.08
CA LEU A 108 -24.72 0.43 4.68
C LEU A 108 -26.00 1.21 5.02
#